data_AF-A0A4R5U2R1-F1
#
_entry.id   AF-A0A4R5U2R1-F1
#
_cell.length_a   1.000
_cell.length_b   1.000
_cell.length_c   1.000
_cell.angle_alpha   90.00
_cell.angle_beta   90.00
_cell.angle_gamma   90.00
#
_symmetry.space_group_name_H-M   'P 1'
#
loop_
_entity.id
_entity.type
_entity.pdbx_description
1 polymer ?
#
loop_
_entity_poly.entity_id
_entity_poly.type
_entity_poly.pdbx_seq_one_letter_code
_entity_poly.pdbx_strand_id
1 'polypeptide(L)'
;MKALSQRRRHPLAAIALLLMALLMVGAIYSAASSANQAQAQTESFSANDAEEGEKLFAANCASCHGLGASGSSAGPSLVGVGAASVDFQVGSGRMPLQMDGPQAQVKPVQFTEEQTRQLAAYVATLGAGPAIPDEEILDASEGDPANGGELFRVNCAMCHNAAAAGGALTRGKFAPSLEGSSEKHIYEAMVTGPQNMPVFNDANISPEDKRDVIAFLKTIEEQGSPGGADLGSLGPVSEGLFIWVAGLGVVIAFTVWLTSRSS
;
A
#
# COMPACT_ATOMS: atom_id res chain seq x y z
N MET A 1 52.34 -0.57 36.94
CA MET A 1 50.89 -0.79 37.19
C MET A 1 50.25 0.07 38.29
N LYS A 2 51.00 0.83 39.13
CA LYS A 2 50.41 1.66 40.22
C LYS A 2 49.78 3.00 39.76
N ALA A 3 50.30 3.64 38.72
CA ALA A 3 49.86 4.96 38.26
C ALA A 3 48.43 5.01 37.68
N LEU A 4 47.99 3.92 37.03
CA LEU A 4 46.64 3.81 36.48
C LEU A 4 45.57 3.66 37.58
N SER A 5 45.91 3.11 38.75
CA SER A 5 44.93 2.92 39.84
C SER A 5 44.64 4.21 40.62
N GLN A 6 45.60 5.13 40.72
CA GLN A 6 45.46 6.41 41.42
C GLN A 6 44.60 7.42 40.63
N ARG A 7 44.63 7.36 39.29
CA ARG A 7 43.81 8.23 38.41
C ARG A 7 42.35 7.77 38.25
N ARG A 8 41.99 6.55 38.66
CA ARG A 8 40.61 6.02 38.58
C ARG A 8 39.60 6.78 39.47
N ARG A 9 40.07 7.49 40.50
CA ARG A 9 39.21 8.21 41.46
C ARG A 9 39.08 9.71 41.18
N HIS A 10 39.66 10.20 40.08
CA HIS A 10 39.62 11.61 39.72
C HIS A 10 38.30 11.93 39.00
N PRO A 11 37.59 13.03 39.32
CA PRO A 11 36.29 13.35 38.72
C PRO A 11 36.34 13.47 37.18
N LEU A 12 37.48 13.92 36.63
CA LEU A 12 37.70 13.96 35.18
C LEU A 12 37.69 12.58 34.49
N ALA A 13 37.99 11.49 35.22
CA ALA A 13 37.91 10.15 34.66
C ALA A 13 36.46 9.71 34.43
N ALA A 14 35.53 10.14 35.31
CA ALA A 14 34.10 9.89 35.14
C ALA A 14 33.53 10.66 33.94
N ILE A 15 33.92 11.93 33.77
CA ILE A 15 33.52 12.75 32.61
C ILE A 15 34.06 12.17 31.31
N ALA A 16 35.33 11.74 31.29
CA ALA A 16 35.93 11.12 30.11
C ALA A 16 35.23 9.80 29.74
N LEU A 17 34.88 8.96 30.71
CA LEU A 17 34.14 7.73 30.47
C LEU A 17 32.72 8.00 29.96
N LEU A 18 32.04 9.02 30.50
CA LEU A 18 30.70 9.40 30.06
C LEU A 18 30.70 9.93 28.62
N LEU A 19 31.65 10.79 28.26
CA LEU A 19 31.84 11.27 26.88
C LEU A 19 32.16 10.12 25.92
N MET A 20 33.01 9.19 26.35
CA MET A 20 33.37 8.03 25.54
C MET A 20 32.17 7.10 25.33
N ALA A 21 31.34 6.90 26.35
CA ALA A 21 30.09 6.15 26.24
C ALA A 21 29.08 6.85 25.31
N LEU A 22 28.89 8.16 25.43
CA LEU A 22 28.02 8.94 24.55
C LEU A 22 28.46 8.90 23.08
N LEU A 23 29.77 9.03 22.82
CA LEU A 23 30.33 8.91 21.48
C LEU A 23 30.16 7.50 20.92
N MET A 24 30.36 6.48 21.75
CA MET A 24 30.19 5.08 21.33
C MET A 24 28.73 4.76 21.01
N VAL A 25 27.78 5.21 21.84
CA VAL A 25 26.35 5.08 21.57
C VAL A 25 25.95 5.86 20.32
N GLY A 26 26.45 7.09 20.13
CA GLY A 26 26.21 7.89 18.93
C GLY A 26 26.76 7.23 17.66
N ALA A 27 27.95 6.63 17.72
CA ALA A 27 28.55 5.90 16.61
C ALA A 27 27.79 4.62 16.27
N ILE A 28 27.38 3.84 17.29
CA ILE A 28 26.57 2.64 17.11
C ILE A 28 25.19 3.00 16.53
N TYR A 29 24.55 4.04 17.05
CA TYR A 29 23.27 4.52 16.53
C TYR A 29 23.38 5.00 15.10
N SER A 30 24.43 5.76 14.76
CA SER A 30 24.70 6.19 13.39
C SER A 30 24.92 5.01 12.46
N ALA A 31 25.73 4.02 12.86
CA ALA A 31 25.99 2.82 12.06
C ALA A 31 24.73 1.94 11.90
N ALA A 32 23.93 1.78 12.95
CA ALA A 32 22.67 1.05 12.90
C ALA A 32 21.63 1.79 12.05
N SER A 33 21.59 3.12 12.12
CA SER A 33 20.70 3.93 11.28
C SER A 33 21.10 3.90 9.80
N SER A 34 22.39 3.81 9.48
CA SER A 34 22.84 3.63 8.09
C SER A 34 22.53 2.24 7.55
N ALA A 35 22.52 1.21 8.41
CA ALA A 35 22.10 -0.14 8.03
C ALA A 35 20.57 -0.26 7.83
N ASN A 36 19.79 0.60 8.49
CA ASN A 36 18.33 0.73 8.31
C ASN A 36 17.92 1.82 7.32
N GLN A 37 18.86 2.54 6.71
CA GLN A 37 18.54 3.34 5.53
C GLN A 37 18.31 2.34 4.41
N ALA A 38 17.04 2.18 4.01
CA ALA A 38 16.69 1.55 2.76
C ALA A 38 17.55 2.19 1.67
N GLN A 39 18.58 1.47 1.23
CA GLN A 39 19.36 1.85 0.08
C GLN A 39 18.40 1.67 -1.09
N ALA A 40 17.77 2.77 -1.50
CA ALA A 40 16.92 2.83 -2.68
C ALA A 40 17.78 2.50 -3.90
N GLN A 41 17.88 1.20 -4.21
CA GLN A 41 18.17 0.73 -5.55
C GLN A 41 16.80 0.59 -6.18
N THR A 42 16.39 1.63 -6.90
CA THR A 42 15.12 1.76 -7.61
C THR A 42 15.34 2.74 -8.76
N GLU A 43 14.51 2.67 -9.80
CA GLU A 43 14.48 3.60 -10.95
C GLU A 43 15.14 4.95 -10.66
N SER A 44 16.28 5.21 -11.31
CA SER A 44 17.02 6.44 -11.08
C SER A 44 16.29 7.61 -11.70
N PHE A 45 15.60 8.40 -10.88
CA PHE A 45 15.07 9.70 -11.32
C PHE A 45 16.22 10.60 -11.77
N SER A 46 16.07 11.21 -12.94
CA SER A 46 16.99 12.25 -13.39
C SER A 46 16.70 13.56 -12.65
N ALA A 47 17.69 14.46 -12.62
CA ALA A 47 17.48 15.81 -12.10
C ALA A 47 16.39 16.57 -12.89
N ASN A 48 16.26 16.26 -14.18
CA ASN A 48 15.22 16.83 -15.03
C ASN A 48 13.81 16.36 -14.62
N ASP A 49 13.66 15.10 -14.18
CA ASP A 49 12.36 14.58 -13.73
C ASP A 49 11.88 15.29 -12.47
N ALA A 50 12.79 15.56 -11.54
CA ALA A 50 12.47 16.32 -10.33
C ALA A 50 12.12 17.79 -10.66
N GLU A 51 12.81 18.43 -11.61
CA GLU A 51 12.53 19.81 -12.03
C GLU A 51 11.16 19.93 -12.73
N GLU A 52 10.84 19.04 -13.65
CA GLU A 52 9.53 19.00 -14.31
C GLU A 52 8.42 18.61 -13.32
N GLY A 53 8.72 17.68 -12.41
CA GLY A 53 7.85 17.32 -11.31
C GLY A 53 7.49 18.49 -10.41
N GLU A 54 8.46 19.35 -10.07
CA GLU A 54 8.24 20.56 -9.27
C GLU A 54 7.27 21.53 -9.98
N LYS A 55 7.42 21.72 -11.30
CA LYS A 55 6.54 22.58 -12.10
C LYS A 55 5.11 22.02 -12.12
N LEU A 56 4.96 20.71 -12.34
CA LEU A 56 3.67 20.02 -12.30
C LEU A 56 3.02 20.14 -10.92
N PHE A 57 3.80 19.94 -9.86
CA PHE A 57 3.34 20.03 -8.47
C PHE A 57 2.87 21.43 -8.11
N ALA A 58 3.64 22.46 -8.47
CA ALA A 58 3.29 23.86 -8.25
C ALA A 58 1.99 24.25 -8.94
N ALA A 59 1.73 23.74 -10.15
CA ALA A 59 0.53 24.03 -10.92
C ALA A 59 -0.72 23.29 -10.42
N ASN A 60 -0.59 22.07 -9.90
CA ASN A 60 -1.73 21.17 -9.69
C ASN A 60 -1.97 20.75 -8.23
N CYS A 61 -0.96 20.79 -7.38
CA CYS A 61 -1.00 20.18 -6.04
C CYS A 61 -0.75 21.19 -4.91
N ALA A 62 0.03 22.24 -5.18
CA ALA A 62 0.46 23.21 -4.18
C ALA A 62 -0.68 23.99 -3.51
N SER A 63 -1.85 24.10 -4.14
CA SER A 63 -3.03 24.75 -3.55
C SER A 63 -3.51 24.05 -2.28
N CYS A 64 -3.34 22.72 -2.19
CA CYS A 64 -3.73 21.91 -1.04
C CYS A 64 -2.52 21.49 -0.21
N HIS A 65 -1.42 21.12 -0.85
CA HIS A 65 -0.23 20.58 -0.17
C HIS A 65 0.83 21.64 0.17
N GLY A 66 0.61 22.91 -0.22
CA GLY A 66 1.57 24.00 -0.06
C GLY A 66 2.69 23.95 -1.12
N LEU A 67 3.32 25.10 -1.41
CA LEU A 67 4.35 25.21 -2.47
C LEU A 67 5.55 24.29 -2.25
N GLY A 68 5.98 24.07 -1.00
CA GLY A 68 7.05 23.13 -0.67
C GLY A 68 6.57 21.77 -0.18
N ALA A 69 5.33 21.38 -0.50
CA ALA A 69 4.66 20.16 -0.03
C ALA A 69 4.62 19.98 1.51
N SER A 70 4.76 21.07 2.27
CA SER A 70 4.74 21.09 3.73
C SER A 70 3.34 20.82 4.33
N GLY A 71 2.32 20.72 3.50
CA GLY A 71 0.92 20.63 3.89
C GLY A 71 0.28 21.99 4.19
N SER A 72 -1.04 21.98 4.30
CA SER A 72 -1.89 23.09 4.70
C SER A 72 -3.15 22.56 5.43
N SER A 73 -4.11 23.44 5.76
CA SER A 73 -5.42 22.99 6.24
C SER A 73 -6.24 22.24 5.19
N ALA A 74 -5.91 22.40 3.90
CA ALA A 74 -6.60 21.74 2.79
C ALA A 74 -5.96 20.39 2.38
N GLY A 75 -4.74 20.09 2.84
CA GLY A 75 -4.06 18.85 2.47
C GLY A 75 -2.86 18.55 3.37
N PRO A 76 -2.56 17.26 3.61
CA PRO A 76 -1.44 16.87 4.47
C PRO A 76 -0.09 17.24 3.84
N SER A 77 0.97 17.19 4.64
CA SER A 77 2.33 17.25 4.11
C SER A 77 2.63 16.01 3.27
N LEU A 78 3.41 16.20 2.20
CA LEU A 78 3.96 15.11 1.38
C LEU A 78 5.46 14.87 1.65
N VAL A 79 6.04 15.55 2.64
CA VAL A 79 7.43 15.33 3.01
C VAL A 79 7.58 13.94 3.62
N GLY A 80 8.41 13.10 3.01
CA GLY A 80 8.71 11.74 3.48
C GLY A 80 7.63 10.69 3.20
N VAL A 81 6.61 10.99 2.39
CA VAL A 81 5.61 9.98 1.97
C VAL A 81 6.16 9.00 0.95
N GLY A 82 7.24 9.35 0.25
CA GLY A 82 7.92 8.51 -0.74
C GLY A 82 7.32 8.59 -2.15
N ALA A 83 8.13 8.19 -3.14
CA ALA A 83 7.77 8.19 -4.55
C ALA A 83 6.61 7.22 -4.85
N ALA A 84 6.62 6.02 -4.24
CA ALA A 84 5.56 5.03 -4.42
C ALA A 84 4.18 5.53 -3.97
N SER A 85 4.11 6.41 -2.97
CA SER A 85 2.84 7.00 -2.53
C SER A 85 2.26 7.91 -3.61
N VAL A 86 3.10 8.66 -4.31
CA VAL A 86 2.67 9.55 -5.39
C VAL A 86 2.27 8.74 -6.61
N ASP A 87 3.10 7.77 -7.01
CA ASP A 87 2.80 6.89 -8.14
C ASP A 87 1.48 6.15 -7.92
N PHE A 88 1.28 5.54 -6.75
CA PHE A 88 0.02 4.90 -6.41
C PHE A 88 -1.17 5.87 -6.42
N GLN A 89 -1.09 7.00 -5.71
CA GLN A 89 -2.26 7.87 -5.58
C GLN A 89 -2.61 8.58 -6.89
N VAL A 90 -1.61 9.03 -7.65
CA VAL A 90 -1.81 9.76 -8.91
C VAL A 90 -2.06 8.79 -10.07
N GLY A 91 -1.26 7.73 -10.18
CA GLY A 91 -1.34 6.70 -11.22
C GLY A 91 -2.61 5.85 -11.14
N SER A 92 -3.12 5.59 -9.94
CA SER A 92 -4.46 4.99 -9.77
C SER A 92 -5.62 5.97 -9.98
N GLY A 93 -5.31 7.25 -10.19
CA GLY A 93 -6.29 8.32 -10.40
C GLY A 93 -6.98 8.81 -9.12
N ARG A 94 -6.58 8.41 -7.91
CA ARG A 94 -7.20 8.90 -6.65
C ARG A 94 -6.87 10.36 -6.36
N MET A 95 -5.62 10.76 -6.61
CA MET A 95 -5.16 12.15 -6.56
C MET A 95 -5.01 12.72 -7.97
N PRO A 96 -5.26 14.03 -8.17
CA PRO A 96 -5.73 15.03 -7.20
C PRO A 96 -7.19 14.83 -6.83
N LEU A 97 -7.59 15.02 -5.57
CA LEU A 97 -8.98 14.79 -5.13
C LEU A 97 -9.99 15.66 -5.91
N GLN A 98 -11.12 15.07 -6.32
CA GLN A 98 -12.22 15.83 -6.94
C GLN A 98 -13.17 16.44 -5.90
N MET A 99 -13.33 15.77 -4.76
CA MET A 99 -14.21 16.21 -3.68
C MET A 99 -13.74 15.65 -2.36
N ASP A 100 -14.02 16.38 -1.28
CA ASP A 100 -13.82 15.90 0.07
C ASP A 100 -14.87 14.83 0.40
N GLY A 101 -14.42 13.74 1.01
CA GLY A 101 -15.29 12.63 1.37
C GLY A 101 -14.61 11.68 2.35
N PRO A 102 -15.31 10.61 2.78
CA PRO A 102 -14.73 9.64 3.70
C PRO A 102 -13.46 8.99 3.17
N GLN A 103 -13.35 8.77 1.86
CA GLN A 103 -12.26 8.08 1.19
C GLN A 103 -12.08 8.59 -0.23
N ALA A 104 -10.82 8.66 -0.70
CA ALA A 104 -10.50 9.04 -2.07
C ALA A 104 -11.00 7.95 -3.04
N GLN A 105 -11.87 8.36 -3.97
CA GLN A 105 -12.41 7.49 -5.02
C GLN A 105 -11.45 7.41 -6.20
N VAL A 106 -11.46 6.26 -6.88
CA VAL A 106 -10.80 6.12 -8.18
C VAL A 106 -11.61 6.91 -9.21
N LYS A 107 -10.90 7.68 -10.03
CA LYS A 107 -11.44 8.44 -11.16
C LYS A 107 -10.50 8.31 -12.35
N PRO A 108 -10.90 8.73 -13.55
CA PRO A 108 -9.99 8.73 -14.70
C PRO A 108 -8.68 9.45 -14.36
N VAL A 109 -7.57 8.82 -14.73
CA VAL A 109 -6.23 9.35 -14.47
C VAL A 109 -6.08 10.70 -15.19
N GLN A 110 -5.52 11.70 -14.48
CA GLN A 110 -5.41 13.07 -14.97
C GLN A 110 -4.01 13.40 -15.54
N PHE A 111 -3.02 12.56 -15.23
CA PHE A 111 -1.63 12.73 -15.62
C PHE A 111 -1.19 11.52 -16.44
N THR A 112 -0.24 11.74 -17.35
CA THR A 112 0.42 10.62 -18.02
C THR A 112 1.31 9.86 -17.03
N GLU A 113 1.72 8.65 -17.41
CA GLU A 113 2.68 7.87 -16.63
C GLU A 113 3.99 8.65 -16.43
N GLU A 114 4.47 9.32 -17.48
CA GLU A 114 5.65 10.21 -17.42
C GLU A 114 5.48 11.34 -16.39
N GLN A 115 4.35 12.05 -16.44
CA GLN A 115 4.07 13.14 -15.49
C GLN A 115 3.92 12.63 -14.06
N THR A 116 3.36 11.43 -13.89
CA THR A 116 3.24 10.78 -12.59
C THR A 116 4.62 10.43 -12.04
N ARG A 117 5.51 9.87 -12.87
CA ARG A 117 6.90 9.59 -12.52
C ARG A 117 7.64 10.87 -12.12
N GLN A 118 7.47 11.96 -12.86
CA GLN A 118 8.07 13.27 -12.56
C GLN A 118 7.57 13.83 -11.22
N LEU A 119 6.26 13.78 -10.96
CA LEU A 119 5.69 14.17 -9.66
C LEU A 119 6.26 13.32 -8.51
N ALA A 120 6.40 12.01 -8.72
CA ALA A 120 6.98 11.10 -7.74
C ALA A 120 8.48 11.41 -7.49
N ALA A 121 9.23 11.72 -8.55
CA ALA A 121 10.63 12.15 -8.50
C ALA A 121 10.79 13.41 -7.65
N TYR A 122 9.97 14.43 -7.87
CA TYR A 122 10.00 15.66 -7.08
C TYR A 122 9.75 15.39 -5.59
N VAL A 123 8.71 14.64 -5.26
CA VAL A 123 8.39 14.31 -3.86
C VAL A 123 9.49 13.48 -3.19
N ALA A 124 10.17 12.61 -3.94
CA ALA A 124 11.33 11.87 -3.44
C ALA A 124 12.49 12.79 -3.03
N THR A 125 12.64 13.97 -3.65
CA THR A 125 13.66 14.96 -3.24
C THR A 125 13.37 15.62 -1.89
N LEU A 126 12.11 15.60 -1.45
CA LEU A 126 11.67 16.32 -0.24
C LEU A 126 11.94 15.54 1.04
N GLY A 127 12.18 14.22 0.96
CA GLY A 127 12.53 13.40 2.11
C GLY A 127 12.54 11.90 1.81
N ALA A 128 13.11 11.11 2.72
CA ALA A 128 13.13 9.66 2.60
C ALA A 128 11.72 9.07 2.74
N GLY A 129 11.39 8.09 1.91
CA GLY A 129 10.15 7.34 1.95
C GLY A 129 10.19 6.15 0.98
N PRO A 130 9.12 5.34 0.90
CA PRO A 130 9.07 4.19 0.00
C PRO A 130 9.29 4.60 -1.46
N ALA A 131 10.21 3.90 -2.13
CA ALA A 131 10.50 4.09 -3.55
C ALA A 131 9.56 3.23 -4.41
N ILE A 132 9.42 3.62 -5.69
CA ILE A 132 8.67 2.85 -6.69
C ILE A 132 9.40 1.51 -6.89
N PRO A 133 8.74 0.35 -6.75
CA PRO A 133 9.40 -0.95 -6.86
C PRO A 133 9.99 -1.20 -8.26
N ASP A 134 11.11 -1.92 -8.31
CA ASP A 134 11.71 -2.37 -9.57
C ASP A 134 10.85 -3.43 -10.26
N GLU A 135 10.90 -3.49 -11.59
CA GLU A 135 10.09 -4.45 -12.37
C GLU A 135 10.34 -5.92 -11.97
N GLU A 136 11.55 -6.27 -11.55
CA GLU A 136 11.90 -7.65 -11.13
C GLU A 136 11.10 -8.13 -9.91
N ILE A 137 10.81 -7.24 -8.95
CA ILE A 137 10.03 -7.62 -7.77
C ILE A 137 8.52 -7.65 -8.04
N LEU A 138 8.09 -7.10 -9.18
CA LEU A 138 6.69 -7.07 -9.61
C LEU A 138 6.29 -8.30 -10.44
N ASP A 139 7.25 -9.12 -10.87
CA ASP A 139 6.97 -10.30 -11.69
C ASP A 139 6.24 -11.38 -10.88
N ALA A 140 4.91 -11.42 -11.04
CA ALA A 140 4.04 -12.38 -10.39
C ALA A 140 4.37 -13.85 -10.75
N SER A 141 5.00 -14.11 -11.90
CA SER A 141 5.34 -15.47 -12.33
C SER A 141 6.49 -16.10 -11.53
N GLU A 142 7.30 -15.26 -10.88
CA GLU A 142 8.41 -15.66 -10.00
C GLU A 142 7.98 -15.71 -8.51
N GLY A 143 6.70 -15.48 -8.21
CA GLY A 143 6.14 -15.59 -6.85
C GLY A 143 5.51 -16.95 -6.56
N ASP A 144 5.42 -17.31 -5.28
CA ASP A 144 4.69 -18.48 -4.78
C ASP A 144 3.24 -18.10 -4.39
N PRO A 145 2.22 -18.44 -5.21
CA PRO A 145 0.84 -18.11 -4.90
C PRO A 145 0.29 -18.85 -3.68
N ALA A 146 0.90 -19.99 -3.27
CA ALA A 146 0.47 -20.70 -2.07
C ALA A 146 0.90 -19.95 -0.81
N ASN A 147 2.16 -19.50 -0.75
CA ASN A 147 2.66 -18.62 0.32
C ASN A 147 1.90 -17.29 0.33
N GLY A 148 1.75 -16.67 -0.85
CA GLY A 148 1.00 -15.43 -1.01
C GLY A 148 -0.43 -15.51 -0.52
N GLY A 149 -1.11 -16.63 -0.77
CA GLY A 149 -2.46 -16.87 -0.29
C GLY A 149 -2.54 -16.97 1.24
N GLU A 150 -1.53 -17.57 1.89
CA GLU A 150 -1.45 -17.60 3.35
C GLU A 150 -1.26 -16.20 3.92
N LEU A 151 -0.28 -15.46 3.39
CA LEU A 151 -0.01 -14.08 3.78
C LEU A 151 -1.24 -13.18 3.59
N PHE A 152 -1.92 -13.30 2.46
CA PHE A 152 -3.13 -12.54 2.17
C PHE A 152 -4.27 -12.87 3.14
N ARG A 153 -4.50 -14.15 3.44
CA ARG A 153 -5.55 -14.58 4.37
C ARG A 153 -5.28 -14.10 5.80
N VAL A 154 -4.03 -14.05 6.22
CA VAL A 154 -3.63 -13.59 7.56
C VAL A 154 -3.66 -12.07 7.68
N ASN A 155 -3.23 -11.33 6.66
CA ASN A 155 -2.98 -9.89 6.76
C ASN A 155 -4.01 -9.00 6.06
N CYS A 156 -4.66 -9.49 5.00
CA CYS A 156 -5.40 -8.64 4.05
C CYS A 156 -6.89 -8.99 3.98
N ALA A 157 -7.23 -10.28 4.05
CA ALA A 157 -8.58 -10.80 3.83
C ALA A 157 -9.62 -10.27 4.83
N MET A 158 -9.17 -9.84 6.03
CA MET A 158 -10.06 -9.23 7.03
C MET A 158 -10.69 -7.91 6.54
N CYS A 159 -10.05 -7.23 5.59
CA CYS A 159 -10.57 -6.02 4.96
C CYS A 159 -11.03 -6.30 3.52
N HIS A 160 -10.22 -7.01 2.72
CA HIS A 160 -10.44 -7.18 1.29
C HIS A 160 -11.27 -8.42 0.92
N ASN A 161 -11.80 -9.17 1.89
CA ASN A 161 -12.44 -10.48 1.70
C ASN A 161 -11.43 -11.57 1.26
N ALA A 162 -11.71 -12.84 1.57
CA ALA A 162 -10.88 -13.98 1.18
C ALA A 162 -10.74 -14.13 -0.34
N ALA A 163 -11.74 -13.70 -1.11
CA ALA A 163 -11.72 -13.66 -2.57
C ALA A 163 -11.24 -12.32 -3.15
N ALA A 164 -10.67 -11.43 -2.31
CA ALA A 164 -10.19 -10.10 -2.70
C ALA A 164 -11.26 -9.15 -3.29
N ALA A 165 -12.55 -9.45 -3.10
CA ALA A 165 -13.69 -8.68 -3.61
C ALA A 165 -13.93 -7.33 -2.91
N GLY A 166 -13.20 -7.05 -1.82
CA GLY A 166 -13.37 -5.85 -1.00
C GLY A 166 -14.34 -6.04 0.18
N GLY A 167 -14.57 -4.96 0.92
CA GLY A 167 -15.37 -5.00 2.14
C GLY A 167 -15.68 -3.63 2.72
N ALA A 168 -16.78 -3.53 3.48
CA ALA A 168 -17.15 -2.28 4.15
C ALA A 168 -16.29 -2.04 5.39
N LEU A 169 -15.86 -0.78 5.58
CA LEU A 169 -15.17 -0.31 6.79
C LEU A 169 -16.03 0.69 7.55
N THR A 170 -15.58 1.04 8.76
CA THR A 170 -16.26 2.03 9.59
C THR A 170 -16.26 3.42 8.94
N ARG A 171 -17.25 4.25 9.31
CA ARG A 171 -17.37 5.66 8.89
C ARG A 171 -17.48 5.87 7.38
N GLY A 172 -18.13 4.95 6.66
CA GLY A 172 -18.40 5.08 5.22
C GLY A 172 -17.18 4.84 4.33
N LYS A 173 -16.10 4.27 4.88
CA LYS A 173 -14.94 3.80 4.13
C LYS A 173 -15.15 2.36 3.67
N PHE A 174 -14.34 1.89 2.73
CA PHE A 174 -14.36 0.52 2.24
C PHE A 174 -13.00 0.11 1.70
N ALA A 175 -12.75 -1.19 1.72
CA ALA A 175 -11.64 -1.83 1.05
C ALA A 175 -12.12 -2.10 -0.38
N PRO A 176 -11.44 -1.58 -1.40
CA PRO A 176 -11.81 -1.84 -2.78
C PRO A 176 -11.59 -3.33 -3.13
N SER A 177 -12.24 -3.79 -4.20
CA SER A 177 -11.82 -5.01 -4.88
C SER A 177 -10.39 -4.84 -5.38
N LEU A 178 -9.61 -5.92 -5.33
CA LEU A 178 -8.23 -5.95 -5.85
C LEU A 178 -8.17 -6.52 -7.28
N GLU A 179 -9.28 -7.04 -7.80
CA GLU A 179 -9.41 -7.51 -9.19
C GLU A 179 -9.07 -6.37 -10.17
N GLY A 180 -8.33 -6.69 -11.24
CA GLY A 180 -7.90 -5.72 -12.26
C GLY A 180 -6.85 -4.71 -11.79
N SER A 181 -6.37 -4.77 -10.55
CA SER A 181 -5.29 -3.90 -10.07
C SER A 181 -3.95 -4.35 -10.65
N SER A 182 -3.11 -3.42 -11.09
CA SER A 182 -1.74 -3.75 -11.53
C SER A 182 -0.87 -4.21 -10.37
N GLU A 183 0.10 -5.06 -10.67
CA GLU A 183 1.10 -5.60 -9.75
C GLU A 183 1.83 -4.46 -9.02
N LYS A 184 2.23 -3.44 -9.79
CA LYS A 184 2.84 -2.20 -9.27
C LYS A 184 1.97 -1.55 -8.20
N HIS A 185 0.70 -1.28 -8.50
CA HIS A 185 -0.20 -0.61 -7.55
C HIS A 185 -0.53 -1.49 -6.34
N ILE A 186 -0.57 -2.82 -6.49
CA ILE A 186 -0.74 -3.74 -5.36
C ILE A 186 0.48 -3.64 -4.42
N TYR A 187 1.69 -3.67 -4.97
CA TYR A 187 2.93 -3.52 -4.20
C TYR A 187 2.98 -2.18 -3.47
N GLU A 188 2.70 -1.09 -4.20
CA GLU A 188 2.73 0.25 -3.64
C GLU A 188 1.64 0.44 -2.58
N ALA A 189 0.45 -0.12 -2.76
CA ALA A 189 -0.58 -0.10 -1.72
C ALA A 189 -0.09 -0.78 -0.42
N MET A 190 0.60 -1.92 -0.53
CA MET A 190 1.15 -2.60 0.64
C MET A 190 2.21 -1.74 1.35
N VAL A 191 3.16 -1.17 0.61
CA VAL A 191 4.28 -0.43 1.24
C VAL A 191 3.89 0.97 1.71
N THR A 192 2.87 1.60 1.11
CA THR A 192 2.45 2.97 1.44
C THR A 192 1.28 3.02 2.42
N GLY A 193 0.48 1.95 2.52
CA GLY A 193 -0.70 1.90 3.40
C GLY A 193 -1.72 3.01 3.08
N PRO A 194 -2.31 3.03 1.87
CA PRO A 194 -3.15 4.13 1.45
C PRO A 194 -4.42 4.24 2.31
N GLN A 195 -4.71 5.47 2.74
CA GLN A 195 -5.89 5.85 3.52
C GLN A 195 -6.02 5.12 4.86
N ASN A 196 -6.77 4.01 4.90
CA ASN A 196 -7.03 3.22 6.11
C ASN A 196 -6.31 1.88 6.10
N MET A 197 -5.62 1.55 5.01
CA MET A 197 -4.82 0.34 4.92
C MET A 197 -3.56 0.52 5.78
N PRO A 198 -3.19 -0.44 6.64
CA PRO A 198 -1.94 -0.38 7.38
C PRO A 198 -0.74 -0.46 6.45
N VAL A 199 0.39 0.09 6.89
CA VAL A 199 1.66 0.03 6.16
C VAL A 199 2.32 -1.34 6.38
N PHE A 200 2.60 -2.04 5.29
CA PHE A 200 3.37 -3.28 5.26
C PHE A 200 4.77 -2.99 4.69
N ASN A 201 5.65 -2.49 5.57
CA ASN A 201 7.05 -2.26 5.23
C ASN A 201 7.83 -3.58 5.09
N ASP A 202 9.07 -3.49 4.60
CA ASP A 202 9.92 -4.66 4.31
C ASP A 202 10.40 -5.41 5.55
N ALA A 203 10.22 -4.83 6.75
CA ALA A 203 10.48 -5.51 8.01
C ALA A 203 9.32 -6.41 8.46
N ASN A 204 8.11 -6.16 7.93
CA ASN A 204 6.89 -6.89 8.30
C ASN A 204 6.51 -7.93 7.24
N ILE A 205 6.62 -7.55 5.96
CA ILE A 205 6.39 -8.41 4.80
C ILE A 205 7.52 -8.11 3.83
N SER A 206 8.38 -9.10 3.55
CA SER A 206 9.54 -8.87 2.68
C SER A 206 9.11 -8.54 1.25
N PRO A 207 10.00 -7.97 0.42
CA PRO A 207 9.72 -7.73 -1.00
C PRO A 207 9.28 -9.00 -1.74
N GLU A 208 9.88 -10.15 -1.41
CA GLU A 208 9.53 -11.46 -1.98
C GLU A 208 8.14 -11.91 -1.50
N ASP A 209 7.83 -11.77 -0.21
CA ASP A 209 6.51 -12.08 0.34
C ASP A 209 5.41 -11.19 -0.27
N LYS A 210 5.72 -9.93 -0.59
CA LYS A 210 4.83 -9.03 -1.32
C LYS A 210 4.59 -9.52 -2.74
N ARG A 211 5.64 -9.98 -3.44
CA ARG A 211 5.53 -10.58 -4.77
C ARG A 211 4.68 -11.85 -4.72
N ASP A 212 4.81 -12.67 -3.69
CA ASP A 212 3.99 -13.86 -3.49
C ASP A 212 2.50 -13.48 -3.31
N VAL A 213 2.19 -12.44 -2.53
CA VAL A 213 0.82 -11.91 -2.40
C VAL A 213 0.27 -11.45 -3.76
N ILE A 214 1.09 -10.77 -4.57
CA ILE A 214 0.71 -10.37 -5.93
C ILE A 214 0.44 -11.60 -6.79
N ALA A 215 1.33 -12.61 -6.77
CA ALA A 215 1.18 -13.86 -7.49
C ALA A 215 -0.12 -14.58 -7.12
N PHE A 216 -0.47 -14.62 -5.83
CA PHE A 216 -1.75 -15.15 -5.36
C PHE A 216 -2.94 -14.39 -5.94
N LEU A 217 -2.93 -13.05 -5.88
CA LEU A 217 -4.03 -12.22 -6.38
C LEU A 217 -4.22 -12.41 -7.89
N LYS A 218 -3.13 -12.46 -8.66
CA LYS A 218 -3.17 -12.72 -10.10
C LYS A 218 -3.66 -14.13 -10.42
N THR A 219 -3.25 -15.11 -9.64
CA THR A 219 -3.70 -16.49 -9.78
C THR A 219 -5.22 -16.62 -9.58
N ILE A 220 -5.79 -16.00 -8.54
CA ILE A 220 -7.24 -16.10 -8.29
C ILE A 220 -8.05 -15.29 -9.33
N GLU A 221 -7.50 -14.19 -9.84
CA GLU A 221 -8.09 -13.40 -10.92
C GLU A 221 -8.16 -14.23 -12.22
N GLU A 222 -7.07 -14.90 -12.59
CA GLU A 222 -7.01 -15.77 -13.78
C GLU A 222 -7.89 -17.01 -13.68
N GLN A 223 -7.98 -17.62 -12.48
CA GLN A 223 -8.82 -18.80 -12.26
C GLN A 223 -10.32 -18.47 -12.27
N GLY A 224 -10.69 -17.24 -11.95
CA GLY A 224 -12.08 -16.79 -11.87
C GLY A 224 -12.89 -17.58 -10.84
N SER A 225 -14.08 -18.05 -11.23
CA SER A 225 -15.02 -18.77 -10.35
C SER A 225 -15.23 -20.22 -10.80
N PRO A 226 -14.45 -21.18 -10.27
CA PRO A 226 -14.67 -22.59 -10.53
C PRO A 226 -16.05 -23.04 -10.00
N GLY A 227 -16.89 -23.60 -10.88
CA GLY A 227 -18.17 -24.20 -10.49
C GLY A 227 -19.41 -23.33 -10.73
N GLY A 228 -19.27 -22.14 -11.32
CA GLY A 228 -20.42 -21.35 -11.78
C GLY A 228 -20.25 -19.85 -11.56
N ALA A 229 -21.38 -19.14 -11.51
CA ALA A 229 -21.40 -17.71 -11.26
C ALA A 229 -20.86 -17.38 -9.86
N ASP A 230 -20.01 -16.35 -9.77
CA ASP A 230 -19.38 -15.89 -8.53
C ASP A 230 -20.35 -15.23 -7.53
N LEU A 231 -21.48 -14.72 -8.02
CA LEU A 231 -22.43 -13.90 -7.28
C LEU A 231 -21.73 -12.76 -6.50
N GLY A 232 -20.71 -12.15 -7.12
CA GLY A 232 -19.89 -11.09 -6.54
C GLY A 232 -18.93 -11.54 -5.43
N SER A 233 -18.72 -12.85 -5.25
CA SER A 233 -17.73 -13.41 -4.31
C SER A 233 -17.92 -12.98 -2.85
N LEU A 234 -19.16 -12.68 -2.46
CA LEU A 234 -19.55 -12.32 -1.08
C LEU A 234 -20.00 -13.53 -0.25
N GLY A 235 -19.90 -14.73 -0.82
CA GLY A 235 -20.24 -16.00 -0.18
C GLY A 235 -21.71 -16.11 0.22
N PRO A 236 -22.03 -16.53 1.46
CA PRO A 236 -23.37 -16.98 1.84
C PRO A 236 -24.45 -15.88 1.76
N VAL A 237 -24.06 -14.61 1.72
CA VAL A 237 -25.02 -13.49 1.63
C VAL A 237 -25.63 -13.42 0.23
N SER A 238 -24.80 -13.34 -0.81
CA SER A 238 -25.28 -13.25 -2.19
C SER A 238 -25.86 -14.57 -2.67
N GLU A 239 -25.22 -15.69 -2.32
CA GLU A 239 -25.75 -17.04 -2.57
C GLU A 239 -27.11 -17.25 -1.89
N GLY A 240 -27.23 -16.86 -0.62
CA GLY A 240 -28.47 -16.98 0.14
C GLY A 240 -29.61 -16.15 -0.47
N LEU A 241 -29.32 -14.90 -0.87
CA LEU A 241 -30.29 -14.05 -1.56
C LEU A 241 -30.72 -14.66 -2.89
N PHE A 242 -29.78 -15.20 -3.66
CA PHE A 242 -30.08 -15.85 -4.94
C PHE A 242 -31.00 -17.07 -4.75
N ILE A 243 -30.67 -17.96 -3.82
CA ILE A 243 -31.51 -19.12 -3.50
C ILE A 243 -32.88 -18.69 -2.97
N TRP A 244 -32.95 -17.62 -2.16
CA TRP A 244 -34.21 -17.13 -1.63
C TRP A 244 -35.11 -16.52 -2.70
N VAL A 245 -34.57 -15.82 -3.69
CA VAL A 245 -35.37 -15.21 -4.78
C VAL A 245 -35.61 -16.20 -5.91
N ALA A 246 -34.54 -16.69 -6.55
CA ALA A 246 -34.64 -17.54 -7.73
C ALA A 246 -35.00 -18.98 -7.34
N GLY A 247 -34.32 -19.54 -6.34
CA GLY A 247 -34.54 -20.92 -5.90
C GLY A 247 -35.98 -21.12 -5.39
N LEU A 248 -36.41 -20.34 -4.39
CA LEU A 248 -37.79 -20.42 -3.89
C LEU A 248 -38.81 -20.00 -4.95
N GLY A 249 -38.50 -19.01 -5.80
CA GLY A 249 -39.38 -18.60 -6.89
C GLY A 249 -39.68 -19.75 -7.86
N VAL A 250 -38.66 -20.52 -8.24
CA VAL A 250 -38.81 -21.71 -9.09
C VAL A 250 -39.63 -22.78 -8.38
N VAL A 251 -39.35 -23.07 -7.10
CA VAL A 251 -40.12 -24.06 -6.32
C VAL A 251 -41.60 -23.65 -6.25
N ILE A 252 -41.89 -22.40 -5.89
CA ILE A 252 -43.27 -21.88 -5.82
C ILE A 252 -43.96 -22.01 -7.18
N ALA A 253 -43.31 -21.63 -8.28
CA ALA A 253 -43.86 -21.74 -9.63
C ALA A 253 -44.22 -23.19 -9.98
N PHE A 254 -43.34 -24.15 -9.70
CA PHE A 254 -43.63 -25.57 -9.90
C PHE A 254 -44.78 -26.06 -9.02
N THR A 255 -44.84 -25.62 -7.77
CA THR A 255 -45.90 -26.02 -6.84
C THR A 255 -47.26 -25.52 -7.32
N VAL A 256 -47.34 -24.27 -7.76
CA VAL A 256 -48.55 -23.68 -8.36
C VAL A 256 -48.94 -24.39 -9.66
N TRP A 257 -47.96 -24.71 -10.51
CA TRP A 257 -48.20 -25.40 -11.78
C TRP A 257 -48.71 -26.84 -11.60
N LEU A 258 -48.18 -27.58 -10.62
CA LEU A 258 -48.64 -28.93 -10.30
C LEU A 258 -50.06 -28.92 -9.73
N THR A 259 -50.34 -28.00 -8.80
CA THR A 259 -51.67 -27.89 -8.17
C THR A 259 -52.75 -27.35 -9.12
N SER A 260 -52.40 -26.54 -10.13
CA SER A 260 -53.37 -26.05 -11.11
C SER A 260 -53.78 -27.08 -12.17
N ARG A 261 -53.08 -28.22 -12.25
CA ARG A 261 -53.38 -29.32 -13.19
C ARG A 261 -54.27 -30.42 -12.61
N SER A 262 -54.59 -30.40 -11.32
CA SER A 262 -55.44 -31.42 -10.68
C SER A 262 -56.94 -31.07 -10.76
N SER A 263 -57.40 -30.58 -11.90
CA SER A 263 -58.83 -30.34 -12.22
C SER A 263 -59.16 -30.87 -13.60
#